data_AF-A0A963FN57-F1
#
_entry.id   AF-A0A963FN57-F1
#
_cell.length_a   1.000
_cell.length_b   1.000
_cell.length_c   1.000
_cell.angle_alpha   90.00
_cell.angle_beta   90.00
_cell.angle_gamma   90.00
#
_symmetry.space_group_name_H-M   'P 1'
#
loop_
_entity.id
_entity.type
_entity.pdbx_description
1 polymer ?
#
loop_
_entity_poly.entity_id
_entity_poly.type
_entity_poly.pdbx_seq_one_letter_code
_entity_poly.pdbx_strand_id
1 'polypeptide(L)'
;MSENFQDSLQGEDRIAARYARFVLQYRWPIMLFLLVATLLGASQIQYMDIRNDPDTLLPPSNRYVATNLYAEHNFGMGNLMVFALRVKEGDIFQPWFINK
;
A
#
# COMPACT_ATOMS: atom_id res chain seq x y z
N MET A 1 44.62 16.69 -5.28
CA MET A 1 43.23 16.15 -5.23
C MET A 1 42.90 15.45 -3.90
N SER A 2 43.89 15.15 -3.04
CA SER A 2 43.69 14.48 -1.74
C SER A 2 43.37 15.40 -0.55
N GLU A 3 43.80 16.67 -0.56
CA GLU A 3 43.54 17.61 0.56
C GLU A 3 42.06 17.97 0.70
N ASN A 4 41.37 18.25 -0.42
CA ASN A 4 39.93 18.56 -0.41
C ASN A 4 39.05 17.40 0.10
N PHE A 5 39.53 16.15 -0.01
CA PHE A 5 38.80 14.96 0.43
C PHE A 5 39.00 14.69 1.92
N GLN A 6 40.18 15.02 2.48
CA GLN A 6 40.40 14.94 3.93
C GLN A 6 39.67 16.05 4.69
N ASP A 7 39.55 17.24 4.09
CA ASP A 7 38.85 18.37 4.69
C ASP A 7 37.32 18.15 4.70
N SER A 8 36.77 17.47 3.66
CA SER A 8 35.35 17.06 3.65
C SER A 8 35.05 16.03 4.73
N LEU A 9 35.92 15.03 4.92
CA LEU A 9 35.75 13.99 5.95
C LEU A 9 35.85 14.56 7.37
N GLN A 10 36.83 15.45 7.65
CA GLN A 10 36.93 16.12 8.95
C GLN A 10 35.71 17.02 9.24
N GLY A 11 35.18 17.68 8.20
CA GLY A 11 33.95 18.46 8.28
C GLY A 11 32.73 17.60 8.61
N GLU A 12 32.58 16.45 7.94
CA GLU A 12 31.52 15.46 8.17
C GLU A 12 31.58 14.88 9.59
N ASP A 13 32.76 14.50 10.07
CA ASP A 13 32.95 13.99 11.43
C ASP A 13 32.54 15.02 12.50
N ARG A 14 32.86 16.30 12.27
CA ARG A 14 32.50 17.39 13.19
C ARG A 14 30.99 17.62 13.22
N ILE A 15 30.31 17.54 12.08
CA ILE A 15 28.86 17.70 11.96
C ILE A 15 28.16 16.48 12.59
N ALA A 16 28.60 15.27 12.27
CA ALA A 16 28.08 14.02 12.81
C ALA A 16 28.23 13.97 14.34
N ALA A 17 29.39 14.34 14.88
CA ALA A 17 29.61 14.40 16.33
C ALA A 17 28.74 15.46 17.02
N ARG A 18 28.50 16.61 16.38
CA ARG A 18 27.60 17.64 16.91
C ARG A 18 26.15 17.16 16.91
N TYR A 19 25.72 16.49 15.86
CA TYR A 19 24.39 15.89 15.77
C TYR A 19 24.20 14.77 16.81
N ALA A 20 25.17 13.87 16.95
CA ALA A 20 25.13 12.80 17.95
C ALA A 20 25.02 13.35 19.38
N ARG A 21 25.81 14.39 19.72
CA ARG A 21 25.71 15.07 21.02
C ARG A 21 24.33 15.68 21.26
N PHE A 22 23.75 16.33 20.24
CA PHE A 22 22.40 16.88 20.32
C PHE A 22 21.35 15.79 20.59
N VAL A 23 21.42 14.67 19.84
CA VAL A 23 20.50 13.55 20.00
C VAL A 23 20.61 12.92 21.39
N LEU A 24 21.84 12.75 21.90
CA LEU A 24 22.08 12.19 23.23
C LEU A 24 21.63 13.13 24.35
N GLN A 25 21.82 14.45 24.19
CA GLN A 25 21.39 15.46 25.16
C GLN A 25 19.86 15.52 25.28
N TYR A 26 19.13 15.38 24.17
CA TYR A 26 17.67 15.47 24.09
C TYR A 26 17.00 14.10 23.85
N ARG A 27 17.63 13.01 24.30
CA ARG A 27 17.17 11.63 24.04
C ARG A 27 15.70 11.39 24.37
N TRP A 28 15.22 11.85 25.52
CA TRP A 28 13.83 11.66 25.95
C TRP A 28 12.82 12.40 25.06
N PRO A 29 12.93 13.72 24.83
CA PRO A 29 12.00 14.41 23.94
C PRO A 29 12.10 13.92 22.49
N ILE A 30 13.26 13.52 22.00
CA ILE A 30 13.41 12.94 20.65
C ILE A 30 12.70 11.58 20.56
N MET A 31 12.89 10.69 21.55
CA MET A 31 12.19 9.41 21.59
C MET A 31 10.67 9.60 21.66
N LEU A 32 10.19 10.52 22.50
CA LEU A 32 8.77 10.82 22.61
C LEU A 32 8.22 11.39 21.30
N PHE A 33 8.93 12.32 20.67
CA PHE A 33 8.56 12.90 19.39
C PHE A 33 8.46 11.84 18.29
N LEU A 34 9.46 10.95 18.18
CA LEU A 34 9.45 9.86 17.22
C LEU A 34 8.27 8.92 17.46
N LEU A 35 8.01 8.55 18.71
CA LEU A 35 6.89 7.68 19.07
C LEU A 35 5.55 8.32 18.70
N VAL A 36 5.35 9.60 19.01
CA VAL A 36 4.15 10.34 18.62
C VAL A 36 4.01 10.41 17.10
N ALA A 37 5.09 10.74 16.38
CA ALA A 37 5.07 10.79 14.92
C ALA A 37 4.72 9.43 14.29
N THR A 38 5.25 8.33 14.84
CA THR A 38 4.92 6.97 14.42
C THR A 38 3.45 6.65 14.67
N LEU A 39 2.90 7.00 15.84
CA LEU A 39 1.48 6.77 16.15
C LEU A 39 0.55 7.59 15.25
N LEU A 40 0.89 8.84 14.96
CA LEU A 40 0.15 9.68 14.01
C LEU A 40 0.20 9.12 12.59
N GLY A 41 1.34 8.55 12.17
CA GLY A 41 1.43 7.84 10.89
C GLY A 41 0.55 6.59 10.88
N ALA A 42 0.58 5.81 11.97
CA ALA A 42 -0.21 4.59 12.10
C ALA A 42 -1.72 4.86 12.14
N SER A 43 -2.17 5.98 12.73
CA SER A 43 -3.59 6.33 12.73
C SER A 43 -4.15 6.58 11.32
N GLN A 44 -3.29 6.91 10.35
CA GLN A 44 -3.70 7.12 8.97
C GLN A 44 -3.85 5.83 8.16
N ILE A 45 -3.47 4.67 8.70
CA ILE A 45 -3.60 3.37 8.01
C ILE A 45 -5.06 3.08 7.65
N GLN A 46 -6.02 3.50 8.47
CA GLN A 46 -7.45 3.31 8.19
C GLN A 46 -7.94 4.04 6.93
N TYR A 47 -7.20 5.04 6.44
CA TYR A 47 -7.53 5.79 5.23
C TYR A 47 -6.76 5.28 3.99
N MET A 48 -5.92 4.25 4.14
CA MET A 48 -5.29 3.60 3.01
C MET A 48 -6.27 2.61 2.37
N ASP A 49 -6.84 3.01 1.25
CA ASP A 49 -7.61 2.12 0.38
C ASP A 49 -6.65 1.41 -0.59
N ILE A 50 -6.41 0.12 -0.37
CA ILE A 50 -5.61 -0.72 -1.27
C ILE A 50 -6.57 -1.27 -2.32
N ARG A 51 -6.74 -0.51 -3.40
CA ARG A 51 -7.57 -0.90 -4.54
C ARG A 51 -6.79 -1.90 -5.41
N ASN A 52 -7.08 -3.18 -5.24
CA ASN A 52 -6.60 -4.26 -6.12
C ASN A 52 -7.61 -4.54 -7.25
N ASP A 53 -8.09 -3.46 -7.87
CA ASP A 53 -9.00 -3.51 -9.00
C ASP A 53 -8.21 -3.10 -10.25
N PRO A 54 -7.99 -4.01 -11.22
CA PRO A 54 -7.15 -3.77 -12.39
C PRO A 54 -7.60 -2.55 -13.23
N ASP A 55 -8.87 -2.15 -13.14
CA ASP A 55 -9.41 -0.99 -13.86
C ASP A 55 -9.03 0.36 -13.23
N THR A 56 -8.49 0.34 -12.01
CA THR A 56 -8.06 1.55 -11.26
C THR A 56 -6.54 1.69 -11.16
N LEU A 57 -5.79 0.67 -11.58
CA LEU A 57 -4.32 0.66 -11.56
C LEU A 57 -3.71 1.48 -12.70
N LEU A 58 -4.47 1.69 -13.78
CA LEU A 58 -4.03 2.46 -14.94
C LEU A 58 -4.62 3.87 -14.88
N PRO A 59 -3.88 4.90 -15.34
CA PRO A 59 -4.39 6.25 -15.37
C PRO A 59 -5.69 6.33 -16.20
N PRO A 60 -6.75 7.01 -15.73
CA PRO A 60 -8.06 7.06 -16.39
C PRO A 60 -8.04 7.63 -17.81
N SER A 61 -6.96 8.34 -18.19
CA SER A 61 -6.74 8.87 -19.53
C SER A 61 -6.35 7.80 -20.56
N ASN A 62 -6.07 6.56 -20.14
CA ASN A 62 -5.75 5.47 -21.04
C ASN A 62 -7.00 5.05 -21.84
N ARG A 63 -6.86 4.96 -23.18
CA ARG A 63 -7.93 4.62 -24.14
C ARG A 63 -8.71 3.36 -23.78
N TYR A 64 -8.05 2.34 -23.21
CA TYR A 64 -8.69 1.07 -22.85
C TYR A 64 -9.53 1.17 -21.57
N VAL A 65 -9.07 1.94 -20.58
CA VAL A 65 -9.80 2.20 -19.33
C VAL A 65 -11.02 3.09 -19.60
N ALA A 66 -10.85 4.13 -20.43
CA ALA A 66 -11.93 5.06 -20.79
C ALA A 66 -13.07 4.38 -21.57
N THR A 67 -12.74 3.42 -22.43
CA THR A 67 -13.73 2.66 -23.21
C THR A 67 -14.47 1.66 -22.33
N ASN A 68 -13.78 1.01 -21.39
CA ASN A 68 -14.41 0.12 -20.39
C ASN A 68 -15.38 0.91 -19.50
N LEU A 69 -14.95 2.05 -18.94
CA LEU A 69 -15.78 2.96 -18.14
C LEU A 69 -17.02 3.46 -18.91
N TYR A 70 -16.86 3.84 -20.18
CA TYR A 70 -17.99 4.26 -21.01
C TYR A 70 -19.00 3.12 -21.23
N ALA A 71 -18.52 1.90 -21.53
CA ALA A 71 -19.38 0.76 -21.73
C ALA A 71 -20.12 0.38 -20.44
N GLU A 72 -19.43 0.39 -19.31
CA GLU A 72 -19.99 0.10 -18.00
C GLU A 72 -21.06 1.13 -17.57
N HIS A 73 -20.80 2.42 -17.77
CA HIS A 73 -21.74 3.49 -17.41
C HIS A 73 -23.02 3.47 -18.26
N ASN A 74 -22.93 3.10 -19.54
CA ASN A 74 -24.07 3.16 -20.46
C ASN A 74 -24.83 1.83 -20.60
N PHE A 75 -24.17 0.70 -20.38
CA PHE A 75 -24.74 -0.64 -20.62
C PHE A 75 -24.70 -1.56 -19.40
N GLY A 76 -24.05 -1.15 -18.30
CA GLY A 76 -23.92 -1.92 -17.06
C GLY A 76 -22.73 -2.89 -17.06
N MET A 77 -22.23 -3.18 -15.86
CA MET A 77 -21.09 -4.08 -15.65
C MET A 77 -21.52 -5.56 -15.71
N GLY A 78 -20.74 -6.41 -16.38
CA GLY A 78 -20.98 -7.85 -16.51
C GLY A 78 -20.62 -8.67 -15.25
N ASN A 79 -21.03 -8.22 -14.06
CA ASN A 79 -20.69 -8.89 -12.82
C ASN A 79 -21.40 -10.24 -12.70
N LEU A 80 -20.62 -11.31 -12.85
CA LEU A 80 -21.06 -12.69 -12.69
C LEU A 80 -20.76 -13.16 -11.26
N MET A 81 -21.80 -13.43 -10.49
CA MET A 81 -21.67 -14.16 -9.23
C MET A 81 -21.67 -15.65 -9.53
N VAL A 82 -20.53 -16.32 -9.29
CA VAL A 82 -20.35 -17.76 -9.54
C VAL A 82 -20.41 -18.53 -8.23
N PHE A 83 -21.41 -19.38 -8.07
CA PHE A 83 -21.46 -20.37 -6.99
C PHE A 83 -20.84 -21.68 -7.48
N ALA A 84 -19.75 -22.12 -6.85
CA ALA A 84 -19.14 -23.42 -7.11
C ALA A 84 -19.46 -24.40 -5.97
N LEU A 85 -20.18 -25.47 -6.28
CA LEU A 85 -20.54 -26.53 -5.33
C LEU A 85 -19.77 -27.81 -5.68
N ARG A 86 -19.10 -28.41 -4.70
CA ARG A 86 -18.37 -29.67 -4.86
C ARG A 86 -18.95 -30.73 -3.93
N VAL A 87 -19.49 -31.80 -4.50
CA VAL A 87 -19.97 -32.96 -3.75
C VAL A 87 -18.79 -33.85 -3.37
N LYS A 88 -18.67 -34.23 -2.09
CA LYS A 88 -17.56 -35.07 -1.59
C LYS A 88 -17.79 -36.56 -1.84
N GLU A 89 -19.04 -37.02 -1.82
CA GLU A 89 -19.43 -38.41 -2.02
C GLU A 89 -20.66 -38.47 -2.93
N GLY A 90 -20.56 -39.17 -4.06
CA GLY A 90 -21.58 -39.19 -5.10
C GLY A 90 -21.30 -38.22 -6.26
N ASP A 91 -22.35 -37.87 -7.02
CA ASP A 91 -22.27 -37.00 -8.20
C ASP A 91 -23.35 -35.90 -8.16
N ILE A 92 -23.26 -34.89 -9.02
CA ILE A 92 -24.16 -33.74 -9.09
C ILE A 92 -25.54 -34.08 -9.69
N PHE A 93 -25.73 -35.27 -10.26
CA PHE A 93 -27.01 -35.69 -10.85
C PHE A 93 -27.94 -36.41 -9.85
N GLN A 94 -27.66 -36.32 -8.55
CA GLN A 94 -28.52 -36.93 -7.54
C GLN A 94 -29.83 -36.15 -7.40
N PRO A 95 -30.99 -36.82 -7.20
CA PRO A 95 -32.29 -36.14 -7.07
C PRO A 95 -32.37 -35.12 -5.93
N TRP A 96 -31.50 -35.23 -4.92
CA TRP A 96 -31.42 -34.30 -3.80
C TRP A 96 -30.54 -33.08 -4.08
N PHE A 97 -29.68 -33.10 -5.11
CA PHE A 97 -28.67 -32.06 -5.36
C PHE A 97 -29.24 -30.85 -6.11
N ILE A 98 -30.09 -31.09 -7.11
CA ILE A 98 -30.91 -30.04 -7.73
C ILE A 98 -32.35 -30.52 -7.63
N ASN A 99 -33.04 -30.06 -6.60
CA ASN A 99 -34.49 -30.20 -6.51
C ASN A 99 -35.11 -28.81 -6.63
N LYS A 100 -36.18 -28.71 -7.41
CA LYS A 100 -36.84 -27.44 -7.73
C LYS A 100 -37.68 -26.95 -6.56
#